data_AF-A0A0C2W4B2-F1
#
_entry.id   AF-A0A0C2W4B2-F1
#
_cell.length_a   1.000
_cell.length_b   1.000
_cell.length_c   1.000
_cell.angle_alpha   90.00
_cell.angle_beta   90.00
_cell.angle_gamma   90.00
#
_symmetry.space_group_name_H-M   'P 1'
#
loop_
_entity.id
_entity.type
_entity.pdbx_description
1 polymer ?
#
loop_
_entity_poly.entity_id
_entity_poly.type
_entity_poly.pdbx_seq_one_letter_code
_entity_poly.pdbx_strand_id
1 'polypeptide(L)'
;MEKIQIRFPDGREGSYPRGISLEEVAQSISPHLRKNAAAGIVNEKLADLKSILQEDASLELVMLKSKEGAEVIRQTAAQVLAQSIKRLFNGVNLGTGPVIENGFYYDAELAETISVQDLAKIEKEMKKIINENFQIEREEVSRKDAERMFKEDALKLEQVSGFSEGK
;
A
#
# COMPACT_ATOMS: atom_id res chain seq x y z
N MET A 1 -30.98 0.10 -6.03
CA MET A 1 -29.57 -0.20 -5.71
C MET A 1 -29.56 -0.93 -4.38
N GLU A 2 -28.94 -2.11 -4.34
CA GLU A 2 -28.74 -2.84 -3.09
C GLU A 2 -27.87 -1.99 -2.14
N LYS A 3 -28.16 -2.05 -0.85
CA LYS A 3 -27.46 -1.27 0.18
C LYS A 3 -26.83 -2.21 1.20
N ILE A 4 -25.72 -1.76 1.76
CA ILE A 4 -25.01 -2.41 2.86
C ILE A 4 -25.04 -1.50 4.10
N GLN A 5 -24.92 -2.09 5.27
CA GLN A 5 -24.81 -1.41 6.56
C GLN A 5 -23.35 -1.36 7.00
N ILE A 6 -22.87 -0.15 7.30
CA ILE A 6 -21.52 0.09 7.81
C ILE A 6 -21.62 0.60 9.24
N ARG A 7 -21.00 -0.12 10.17
CA ARG A 7 -20.94 0.23 11.59
C ARG A 7 -19.61 0.90 11.92
N PHE A 8 -19.67 2.03 12.59
CA PHE A 8 -18.51 2.82 13.01
C PHE A 8 -18.16 2.57 14.50
N PRO A 9 -16.93 2.88 14.95
CA PRO A 9 -16.48 2.60 16.31
C PRO A 9 -17.27 3.35 17.40
N ASP A 10 -17.88 4.47 17.04
CA ASP A 10 -18.74 5.27 17.93
C ASP A 10 -20.17 4.72 18.07
N GLY A 11 -20.45 3.55 17.46
CA GLY A 11 -21.75 2.90 17.48
C GLY A 11 -22.73 3.46 16.45
N ARG A 12 -22.36 4.48 15.65
CA ARG A 12 -23.19 4.91 14.53
C ARG A 12 -23.19 3.86 13.44
N GLU A 13 -24.30 3.83 12.71
CA GLU A 13 -24.46 3.02 11.50
C GLU A 13 -24.82 3.92 10.32
N GLY A 14 -24.34 3.56 9.13
CA GLY A 14 -24.64 4.24 7.89
C GLY A 14 -25.01 3.25 6.79
N SER A 15 -26.00 3.61 5.98
CA SER A 15 -26.45 2.79 4.86
C SER A 15 -25.89 3.32 3.55
N TYR A 16 -25.12 2.49 2.85
CA TYR A 16 -24.39 2.87 1.64
C TYR A 16 -24.73 1.95 0.47
N PRO A 17 -24.56 2.39 -0.79
CA PRO A 17 -24.69 1.50 -1.94
C PRO A 17 -23.68 0.34 -1.85
N ARG A 18 -24.13 -0.88 -2.19
CA ARG A 18 -23.23 -2.00 -2.40
C ARG A 18 -22.21 -1.66 -3.50
N GLY A 19 -20.94 -1.98 -3.27
CA GLY A 19 -19.85 -1.65 -4.19
C GLY A 19 -19.21 -0.29 -3.96
N ILE A 20 -19.55 0.40 -2.87
CA ILE A 20 -18.88 1.65 -2.47
C ILE A 20 -17.45 1.39 -2.00
N SER A 21 -16.53 2.29 -2.30
CA SER A 21 -15.16 2.24 -1.77
C SER A 21 -15.06 2.82 -0.36
N LEU A 22 -14.01 2.42 0.38
CA LEU A 22 -13.68 3.05 1.67
C LEU A 22 -13.48 4.57 1.54
N GLU A 23 -12.85 5.03 0.46
CA GLU A 23 -12.62 6.46 0.18
C GLU A 23 -13.94 7.22 0.06
N GLU A 24 -14.90 6.66 -0.67
CA GLU A 24 -16.24 7.27 -0.84
C GLU A 24 -17.02 7.29 0.48
N VAL A 25 -16.91 6.23 1.29
CA VAL A 25 -17.49 6.24 2.66
C VAL A 25 -16.86 7.36 3.48
N ALA A 26 -15.53 7.47 3.53
CA ALA A 26 -14.83 8.53 4.26
C ALA A 26 -15.25 9.94 3.78
N GLN A 27 -15.37 10.11 2.46
CA GLN A 27 -15.80 11.35 1.82
C GLN A 27 -17.22 11.75 2.20
N SER A 28 -18.13 10.78 2.28
CA SER A 28 -19.53 11.02 2.66
C SER A 28 -19.67 11.48 4.11
N ILE A 29 -18.78 11.02 5.01
CA ILE A 29 -18.75 11.45 6.41
C ILE A 29 -18.20 12.88 6.50
N SER A 30 -17.01 13.13 5.93
CA SER A 30 -16.54 14.50 5.71
C SER A 30 -15.38 14.56 4.71
N PRO A 31 -15.22 15.67 3.97
CA PRO A 31 -14.04 15.89 3.13
C PRO A 31 -12.72 15.88 3.92
N HIS A 32 -12.77 16.25 5.20
CA HIS A 32 -11.59 16.25 6.08
C HIS A 32 -11.13 14.82 6.38
N LEU A 33 -12.06 13.91 6.67
CA LEU A 33 -11.75 12.50 6.91
C LEU A 33 -11.17 11.84 5.67
N ARG A 34 -11.77 12.02 4.49
CA ARG A 34 -11.19 11.51 3.23
C ARG A 34 -9.74 11.96 3.05
N LYS A 35 -9.47 13.25 3.23
CA LYS A 35 -8.13 13.82 3.03
C LYS A 35 -7.09 13.33 4.05
N ASN A 36 -7.52 12.89 5.23
CA ASN A 36 -6.62 12.51 6.31
C ASN A 36 -6.65 11.02 6.66
N ALA A 37 -7.40 10.21 5.91
CA ALA A 37 -7.36 8.76 6.04
C ALA A 37 -6.14 8.21 5.27
N ALA A 38 -5.45 7.26 5.87
CA ALA A 38 -4.36 6.50 5.27
C ALA A 38 -4.87 5.16 4.71
N ALA A 39 -5.82 4.55 5.43
CA ALA A 39 -6.40 3.23 5.16
C ALA A 39 -7.72 3.08 5.94
N GLY A 40 -8.33 1.91 5.92
CA GLY A 40 -9.37 1.53 6.88
C GLY A 40 -9.18 0.12 7.42
N ILE A 41 -9.78 -0.15 8.56
CA ILE A 41 -9.91 -1.48 9.12
C ILE A 41 -11.35 -1.92 8.89
N VAL A 42 -11.52 -2.92 8.02
CA VAL A 42 -12.82 -3.50 7.66
C VAL A 42 -12.90 -4.88 8.28
N ASN A 43 -13.88 -5.11 9.16
CA ASN A 43 -14.04 -6.39 9.85
C ASN A 43 -12.69 -6.88 10.44
N GLU A 44 -12.03 -6.00 11.19
CA GLU A 44 -10.73 -6.23 11.86
C GLU A 44 -9.53 -6.44 10.92
N LYS A 45 -9.69 -6.24 9.60
CA LYS A 45 -8.61 -6.38 8.62
C LYS A 45 -8.26 -5.05 7.98
N LEU A 46 -6.97 -4.77 7.86
CA LEU A 46 -6.49 -3.58 7.16
C LEU A 46 -6.81 -3.66 5.67
N ALA A 47 -7.35 -2.58 5.11
CA ALA A 47 -7.73 -2.42 3.72
C ALA A 47 -7.31 -1.03 3.22
N ASP A 48 -6.88 -0.95 1.96
CA ASP A 48 -6.59 0.32 1.31
C ASP A 48 -7.88 1.12 1.02
N LEU A 49 -7.77 2.43 0.81
CA LEU A 49 -8.94 3.29 0.61
C LEU A 49 -9.74 2.99 -0.67
N LYS A 50 -9.14 2.31 -1.65
CA LYS A 50 -9.82 1.92 -2.89
C LYS A 50 -10.55 0.58 -2.77
N SER A 51 -10.38 -0.15 -1.65
CA SER A 51 -11.05 -1.42 -1.42
C SER A 51 -12.57 -1.24 -1.47
N ILE A 52 -13.24 -2.20 -2.09
CA ILE A 52 -14.68 -2.15 -2.38
C ILE A 52 -15.46 -2.95 -1.34
N LEU A 53 -16.49 -2.33 -0.78
CA LEU A 53 -17.36 -2.94 0.23
C LEU A 53 -18.57 -3.59 -0.45
N GLN A 54 -18.64 -4.93 -0.36
CA GLN A 54 -19.69 -5.74 -1.00
C GLN A 54 -20.79 -6.18 -0.02
N GLU A 55 -20.50 -6.14 1.27
CA GLU A 55 -21.31 -6.71 2.34
C GLU A 55 -21.32 -5.76 3.55
N ASP A 56 -22.21 -6.03 4.50
CA ASP A 56 -22.23 -5.30 5.77
C ASP A 56 -20.89 -5.47 6.51
N ALA A 57 -20.41 -4.39 7.13
CA ALA A 57 -19.10 -4.39 7.75
C ALA A 57 -18.97 -3.43 8.93
N SER A 58 -18.07 -3.75 9.86
CA SER A 58 -17.49 -2.73 10.74
C SER A 58 -16.37 -2.00 10.01
N LEU A 59 -16.33 -0.68 10.16
CA LEU A 59 -15.32 0.18 9.53
C LEU A 59 -14.74 1.17 10.53
N GLU A 60 -13.42 1.12 10.69
CA GLU A 60 -12.62 2.16 11.34
C GLU A 60 -11.70 2.82 10.31
N LEU A 61 -11.65 4.16 10.29
CA LEU A 61 -10.72 4.88 9.43
C LEU A 61 -9.37 5.01 10.14
N VAL A 62 -8.32 4.56 9.47
CA VAL A 62 -6.95 4.73 9.94
C VAL A 62 -6.47 6.10 9.50
N MET A 63 -6.23 7.00 10.45
CA MET A 63 -5.84 8.38 10.16
C MET A 63 -4.34 8.50 9.94
N LEU A 64 -3.89 9.37 9.03
CA LEU A 64 -2.47 9.61 8.71
C LEU A 64 -1.58 9.89 9.94
N LYS A 65 -2.16 10.49 10.99
CA LYS A 65 -1.45 10.86 12.22
C LYS A 65 -1.50 9.77 13.31
N SER A 66 -2.21 8.66 13.10
CA SER A 66 -2.21 7.54 14.04
C SER A 66 -0.93 6.71 13.88
N LYS A 67 -0.69 5.80 14.82
CA LYS A 67 0.46 4.89 14.76
C LYS A 67 0.36 3.97 13.53
N GLU A 68 -0.82 3.41 13.31
CA GLU A 68 -1.16 2.55 12.18
C GLU A 68 -1.08 3.32 10.86
N GLY A 69 -1.51 4.59 10.84
CA GLY A 69 -1.35 5.46 9.68
C GLY A 69 0.11 5.71 9.32
N ALA A 70 0.97 5.90 10.33
CA ALA A 70 2.40 6.03 10.10
C ALA A 70 3.01 4.74 9.52
N GLU A 71 2.56 3.56 9.93
CA GLU A 71 2.98 2.28 9.36
C GLU A 71 2.58 2.16 7.88
N VAL A 72 1.34 2.52 7.52
CA VAL A 72 0.88 2.54 6.11
C VAL A 72 1.71 3.50 5.25
N ILE A 73 1.99 4.70 5.77
CA ILE A 73 2.82 5.69 5.07
C ILE A 73 4.25 5.18 4.90
N ARG A 74 4.84 4.56 5.93
CA ARG A 74 6.19 3.99 5.86
C ARG A 74 6.28 2.85 4.85
N GLN A 75 5.25 2.00 4.76
CA GLN A 75 5.20 0.95 3.75
C GLN A 75 5.21 1.54 2.33
N THR A 76 4.43 2.60 2.11
CA THR A 76 4.42 3.31 0.83
C THR A 76 5.76 3.99 0.56
N ALA A 77 6.39 4.60 1.56
CA ALA A 77 7.70 5.22 1.44
C ALA A 77 8.80 4.20 1.11
N ALA A 78 8.71 2.97 1.63
CA ALA A 78 9.61 1.86 1.26
C ALA A 78 9.49 1.52 -0.24
N GLN A 79 8.27 1.50 -0.78
CA GLN A 79 8.05 1.28 -2.23
C GLN A 79 8.60 2.43 -3.07
N VAL A 80 8.43 3.68 -2.62
CA VAL A 80 9.04 4.85 -3.28
C VAL A 80 10.57 4.77 -3.27
N LEU A 81 11.17 4.31 -2.16
CA LEU A 81 12.61 4.06 -2.07
C LEU A 81 13.04 3.01 -3.09
N ALA A 82 12.41 1.84 -3.10
CA ALA A 82 12.69 0.79 -4.08
C ALA A 82 12.58 1.28 -5.53
N GLN A 83 11.53 2.03 -5.87
CA GLN A 83 11.36 2.60 -7.20
C GLN A 83 12.46 3.62 -7.53
N SER A 84 12.87 4.45 -6.56
CA SER A 84 13.95 5.43 -6.77
C SER A 84 15.29 4.74 -7.05
N ILE A 85 15.59 3.63 -6.36
CA ILE A 85 16.80 2.83 -6.60
C ILE A 85 16.74 2.25 -8.02
N LYS A 86 15.61 1.67 -8.45
CA LYS A 86 15.45 1.16 -9.83
C LYS A 86 15.58 2.22 -10.92
N ARG A 87 15.32 3.50 -10.63
CA ARG A 87 15.51 4.61 -11.59
C ARG A 87 16.95 5.08 -11.67
N LEU A 88 17.68 5.05 -10.55
CA LEU A 88 19.03 5.60 -10.45
C LEU A 88 20.12 4.60 -10.81
N PHE A 89 19.88 3.30 -10.55
CA PHE A 89 20.86 2.24 -10.71
C PHE A 89 20.38 1.20 -11.71
N ASN A 90 21.33 0.59 -12.42
CA ASN A 90 21.05 -0.47 -13.40
C ASN A 90 21.19 -1.86 -12.76
N GLY A 91 20.44 -2.84 -13.27
CA GLY A 91 20.56 -4.23 -12.83
C GLY A 91 20.14 -4.46 -11.37
N VAL A 92 19.17 -3.68 -10.88
CA VAL A 92 18.68 -3.77 -9.50
C VAL A 92 17.71 -4.94 -9.35
N ASN A 93 18.01 -5.88 -8.44
CA ASN A 93 17.03 -6.86 -7.96
C ASN A 93 16.56 -6.46 -6.56
N LEU A 94 15.25 -6.39 -6.34
CA LEU A 94 14.67 -5.96 -5.08
C LEU A 94 14.23 -7.18 -4.26
N GLY A 95 14.70 -7.26 -3.02
CA GLY A 95 14.29 -8.26 -2.04
C GLY A 95 13.07 -7.82 -1.22
N THR A 96 13.20 -7.84 0.10
CA THR A 96 12.14 -7.52 1.05
C THR A 96 12.30 -6.09 1.57
N GLY A 97 11.19 -5.38 1.77
CA GLY A 97 11.20 -4.03 2.34
C GLY A 97 10.13 -3.85 3.42
N PRO A 98 10.37 -4.33 4.65
CA PRO A 98 9.39 -4.27 5.70
C PRO A 98 9.44 -2.92 6.44
N VAL A 99 8.30 -2.56 7.03
CA VAL A 99 8.22 -1.50 8.05
C VAL A 99 8.74 -2.04 9.38
N ILE A 100 9.45 -1.18 10.11
CA ILE A 100 9.95 -1.42 11.47
C ILE A 100 9.44 -0.31 12.40
N GLU A 101 9.63 -0.48 13.72
CA GLU A 101 9.05 0.41 14.75
C GLU A 101 9.25 1.91 14.47
N ASN A 102 10.41 2.31 13.96
CA ASN A 102 10.77 3.71 13.71
C ASN A 102 11.16 4.02 12.26
N GLY A 103 10.78 3.17 11.30
CA GLY A 103 11.15 3.38 9.92
C GLY A 103 10.82 2.21 9.01
N PHE A 104 11.64 2.01 8.00
CA PHE A 104 11.57 0.90 7.06
C PHE A 104 12.98 0.69 6.49
N TYR A 105 13.20 -0.47 5.89
CA TYR A 105 14.39 -0.72 5.07
C TYR A 105 13.98 -1.43 3.79
N TYR A 106 14.93 -1.61 2.87
CA TYR A 106 14.73 -2.39 1.67
C TYR A 106 16.03 -3.12 1.31
N ASP A 107 15.93 -4.44 1.15
CA ASP A 107 17.02 -5.26 0.65
C ASP A 107 17.10 -5.12 -0.87
N ALA A 108 18.28 -4.80 -1.39
CA ALA A 108 18.50 -4.68 -2.83
C ALA A 108 19.85 -5.29 -3.22
N GLU A 109 19.84 -6.06 -4.29
CA GLU A 109 21.05 -6.50 -4.97
C GLU A 109 21.38 -5.51 -6.08
N LEU A 110 22.62 -5.01 -6.06
CA LEU A 110 23.12 -3.96 -6.93
C LEU A 110 24.52 -4.33 -7.42
N ALA A 111 24.82 -4.03 -8.68
CA ALA A 111 26.17 -4.18 -9.22
C ALA A 111 27.15 -3.16 -8.60
N GLU A 112 26.65 -2.02 -8.15
CA GLU A 112 27.41 -0.92 -7.57
C GLU A 112 27.11 -0.79 -6.07
N THR A 113 28.10 -0.37 -5.28
CA THR A 113 27.92 -0.10 -3.85
C THR A 113 27.33 1.29 -3.64
N ILE A 114 26.24 1.38 -2.86
CA ILE A 114 25.66 2.67 -2.46
C ILE A 114 26.59 3.37 -1.47
N SER A 115 27.02 4.58 -1.82
CA SER A 115 27.76 5.46 -0.90
C SER A 115 26.84 6.39 -0.11
N VAL A 116 27.36 7.02 0.95
CA VAL A 116 26.60 8.03 1.72
C VAL A 116 26.17 9.21 0.84
N GLN A 117 26.96 9.57 -0.17
CA GLN A 117 26.67 10.64 -1.10
C GLN A 117 25.47 10.31 -2.02
N ASP A 118 25.23 9.02 -2.27
CA ASP A 118 24.12 8.58 -3.11
C ASP A 118 22.78 8.67 -2.37
N LEU A 119 22.78 8.66 -1.02
CA LEU A 119 21.55 8.85 -0.24
C LEU A 119 20.85 10.17 -0.56
N ALA A 120 21.60 11.25 -0.77
CA ALA A 120 21.04 12.53 -1.17
C ALA A 120 20.42 12.51 -2.58
N LYS A 121 20.99 11.72 -3.50
CA LYS A 121 20.44 11.52 -4.85
C LYS A 121 19.17 10.68 -4.79
N ILE A 122 19.18 9.61 -4.00
CA ILE A 122 18.04 8.72 -3.76
C ILE A 122 16.88 9.53 -3.17
N GLU A 123 17.11 10.29 -2.10
CA GLU A 123 16.07 11.12 -1.48
C GLU A 123 15.48 12.15 -2.46
N LYS A 124 16.32 12.74 -3.31
CA LYS A 124 15.87 13.66 -4.36
C LYS A 124 14.98 12.95 -5.40
N GLU A 125 15.35 11.75 -5.83
CA GLU A 125 14.52 10.97 -6.76
C GLU A 125 13.22 10.47 -6.10
N MET A 126 13.25 10.09 -4.82
CA MET A 126 12.04 9.77 -4.05
C MET A 126 11.07 10.95 -4.03
N LYS A 127 11.55 12.17 -3.73
CA LYS A 127 10.74 13.40 -3.77
C LYS A 127 10.17 13.66 -5.16
N LYS A 128 10.94 13.40 -6.21
CA LYS A 128 10.47 13.54 -7.59
C LYS A 128 9.34 12.54 -7.90
N ILE A 129 9.50 11.26 -7.54
CA ILE A 129 8.46 10.24 -7.68
C ILE A 129 7.17 10.65 -6.95
N ILE A 130 7.28 11.16 -5.71
CA ILE A 130 6.13 11.64 -4.94
C ILE A 130 5.42 12.80 -5.67
N ASN A 131 6.18 13.74 -6.23
CA ASN A 131 5.64 14.89 -6.96
C ASN A 131 5.01 14.51 -8.31
N GLU A 132 5.38 13.37 -8.89
CA GLU A 132 4.71 12.81 -10.08
C GLU A 132 3.28 12.34 -9.77
N ASN A 133 2.94 12.13 -8.49
CA ASN A 133 1.60 11.86 -7.98
C ASN A 133 0.89 10.73 -8.74
N PHE A 134 1.60 9.62 -8.96
CA PHE A 134 1.03 8.44 -9.60
C PHE A 134 -0.16 7.89 -8.82
N GLN A 135 -1.13 7.40 -9.56
CA GLN A 135 -2.16 6.55 -8.99
C GLN A 135 -1.54 5.19 -8.65
N ILE A 136 -1.63 4.79 -7.38
CA ILE A 136 -1.33 3.43 -6.95
C ILE A 136 -2.58 2.59 -7.21
N GLU A 137 -2.39 1.48 -7.92
CA GLU A 137 -3.44 0.51 -8.24
C GLU A 137 -3.05 -0.85 -7.66
N ARG A 138 -4.03 -1.50 -7.03
CA ARG A 138 -3.90 -2.86 -6.50
C ARG A 138 -4.64 -3.79 -7.44
N GLU A 139 -3.98 -4.87 -7.83
CA GLU A 139 -4.56 -5.94 -8.63
C GLU A 139 -4.43 -7.26 -7.86
N GLU A 140 -5.53 -8.01 -7.81
CA GLU A 140 -5.51 -9.40 -7.33
C GLU A 140 -5.28 -10.30 -8.54
N VAL A 141 -4.14 -10.97 -8.56
CA VAL A 141 -3.72 -11.82 -9.67
C VAL A 141 -3.62 -13.27 -9.22
N SER A 142 -3.81 -14.20 -10.16
CA SER A 142 -3.54 -15.61 -9.88
C SER A 142 -2.03 -15.82 -9.68
N ARG A 143 -1.65 -16.85 -8.92
CA ARG A 143 -0.24 -17.24 -8.76
C ARG A 143 0.46 -17.43 -10.10
N LYS A 144 -0.20 -18.07 -11.06
CA LYS A 144 0.33 -18.30 -12.42
C LYS A 144 0.57 -16.99 -13.17
N ASP A 145 -0.31 -16.01 -13.00
CA ASP A 145 -0.14 -14.69 -13.59
C ASP A 145 1.02 -13.93 -12.95
N ALA A 146 1.15 -14.00 -11.61
CA ALA A 146 2.29 -13.44 -10.90
C ALA A 146 3.62 -14.08 -11.36
N GLU A 147 3.69 -15.41 -11.48
CA GLU A 147 4.87 -16.12 -11.99
C GLU A 147 5.25 -15.66 -13.41
N ARG A 148 4.25 -15.39 -14.26
CA ARG A 148 4.47 -14.86 -15.61
C ARG A 148 4.95 -13.41 -15.60
N MET A 149 4.39 -12.57 -14.72
CA MET A 149 4.79 -11.16 -14.57
C MET A 149 6.23 -11.02 -14.10
N PHE A 150 6.65 -11.88 -13.16
CA PHE A 150 7.97 -11.83 -12.54
C PHE A 150 8.97 -12.83 -13.12
N LYS A 151 8.75 -13.35 -14.33
CA LYS A 151 9.57 -14.40 -14.96
C LYS A 151 11.09 -14.09 -15.02
N GLU A 152 11.46 -12.81 -14.99
CA GLU A 152 12.86 -12.32 -15.05
C GLU A 152 13.39 -11.82 -13.69
N ASP A 153 12.60 -11.95 -12.62
CA ASP A 153 12.94 -11.51 -11.25
C ASP A 153 12.93 -12.73 -10.31
N ALA A 154 14.10 -13.36 -10.16
CA ALA A 154 14.24 -14.60 -9.40
C ALA A 154 13.82 -14.45 -7.93
N LEU A 155 14.10 -13.29 -7.31
CA LEU A 155 13.71 -13.00 -5.93
C LEU A 155 12.18 -12.92 -5.80
N LYS A 156 11.51 -12.28 -6.76
CA LYS A 156 10.04 -12.23 -6.78
C LYS A 156 9.42 -13.60 -7.00
N LEU A 157 10.00 -14.44 -7.86
CA LEU A 157 9.50 -15.81 -8.08
C LEU A 157 9.63 -16.68 -6.83
N GLU A 158 10.72 -16.53 -6.07
CA GLU A 158 10.88 -17.20 -4.78
C GLU A 158 9.80 -16.76 -3.78
N GLN A 159 9.53 -15.45 -3.70
CA GLN A 159 8.46 -14.90 -2.88
C GLN A 159 7.08 -15.47 -3.29
N VAL A 160 6.77 -15.47 -4.59
CA VAL A 160 5.51 -16.02 -5.13
C VAL A 160 5.36 -17.50 -4.76
N SER A 161 6.46 -18.26 -4.83
CA SER A 161 6.45 -19.68 -4.52
C SER A 161 6.17 -19.99 -3.05
N GLY A 162 6.50 -19.06 -2.14
CA GLY A 162 6.25 -19.17 -0.70
C GLY A 162 4.78 -18.97 -0.31
N PHE A 163 3.92 -18.44 -1.18
CA PHE A 163 2.48 -18.35 -0.92
C PHE A 163 1.79 -19.69 -1.22
N SER A 164 0.94 -20.14 -0.29
CA SER A 164 0.07 -21.30 -0.50
C SER A 164 -1.04 -20.95 -1.49
N GLU A 165 -1.44 -21.91 -2.34
CA GLU A 165 -2.56 -21.69 -3.27
C GLU A 165 -3.83 -21.31 -2.50
N GLY A 166 -4.41 -20.14 -2.80
CA GLY A 166 -5.72 -19.71 -2.28
C GLY A 166 -5.71 -18.62 -1.20
N LYS A 167 -4.65 -17.81 -1.09
CA LYS A 167 -4.67 -16.53 -0.36
C LYS A 167 -4.17 -15.38 -1.23
#